data_AF-A0A3D3EY15-F1
#
_entry.id   AF-A0A3D3EY15-F1
#
_cell.length_a   1.000
_cell.length_b   1.000
_cell.length_c   1.000
_cell.angle_alpha   90.00
_cell.angle_beta   90.00
_cell.angle_gamma   90.00
#
_symmetry.space_group_name_H-M   'P 1'
#
loop_
_entity.id
_entity.type
_entity.pdbx_description
1 polymer ?
#
loop_
_entity_poly.entity_id
_entity_poly.type
_entity_poly.pdbx_seq_one_letter_code
_entity_poly.pdbx_strand_id
1 'polypeptide(L)'
;SRSLFSGIASLQATKLKSPLNSMLNNEFYNWRNLLYRISLRFAKLCPTPEGKISALIIDDTAKEKTGRRVENSSWFVDHCRKAYYMGYQTIVAAWHNGVVTIPLDF
;
A
#
# COMPACT_ATOMS: atom_id res chain seq x y z
N SER A 1 1.23 3.66 -18.08
CA SER A 1 1.93 3.23 -16.85
C SER A 1 0.93 3.26 -15.69
N ARG A 2 1.06 2.44 -14.63
CA ARG A 2 0.21 2.53 -13.43
C ARG A 2 0.77 3.51 -12.40
N SER A 3 1.34 4.63 -12.86
CA SER A 3 1.95 5.61 -11.97
C SER A 3 0.93 6.63 -11.49
N LEU A 4 1.18 7.24 -10.33
CA LEU A 4 0.37 8.33 -9.79
C LEU A 4 0.25 9.49 -10.80
N PHE A 5 1.32 9.79 -11.54
CA PHE A 5 1.31 10.75 -12.64
C PHE A 5 0.35 10.36 -13.76
N SER A 6 0.32 9.08 -14.15
CA SER A 6 -0.61 8.59 -15.17
C SER A 6 -2.07 8.75 -14.72
N GLY A 7 -2.36 8.53 -13.43
CA GLY A 7 -3.68 8.74 -12.85
C GLY A 7 -4.10 10.21 -12.81
N ILE A 8 -3.17 11.10 -12.46
CA ILE A 8 -3.40 12.56 -12.51
C ILE A 8 -3.74 13.00 -13.93
N ALA A 9 -3.00 12.51 -14.93
CA ALA A 9 -3.24 12.84 -16.33
C ALA A 9 -4.60 12.32 -16.83
N SER A 10 -4.92 11.05 -16.52
CA SER A 10 -6.20 10.45 -16.95
C SER A 10 -7.42 11.13 -16.34
N LEU A 11 -7.31 11.60 -15.10
CA LEU A 11 -8.38 12.33 -14.41
C LEU A 11 -8.40 13.82 -14.73
N GLN A 12 -7.53 14.29 -15.64
CA GLN A 12 -7.35 15.71 -15.96
C GLN A 12 -7.08 16.57 -14.71
N ALA A 13 -6.47 15.99 -13.69
CA ALA A 13 -6.29 16.57 -12.36
C ALA A 13 -4.90 17.20 -12.17
N THR A 14 -4.31 17.74 -13.24
CA THR A 14 -2.91 18.25 -13.26
C THR A 14 -2.60 19.26 -12.16
N LYS A 15 -3.61 20.04 -11.74
CA LYS A 15 -3.52 20.97 -10.60
C LYS A 15 -3.16 20.29 -9.27
N LEU A 16 -3.46 19.01 -9.11
CA LEU A 16 -3.15 18.23 -7.90
C LEU A 16 -1.70 17.73 -7.85
N LYS A 17 -0.91 17.88 -8.92
CA LYS A 17 0.47 17.38 -8.95
C LYS A 17 1.32 17.91 -7.80
N SER A 18 1.36 19.23 -7.60
CA SER A 18 2.18 19.83 -6.55
C SER A 18 1.69 19.46 -5.15
N PRO A 19 0.39 19.62 -4.81
CA PRO A 19 -0.14 19.21 -3.52
C PRO A 19 0.10 17.72 -3.20
N LEU A 20 -0.09 16.82 -4.17
CA LEU A 20 0.14 15.39 -3.96
C LEU A 20 1.62 15.09 -3.72
N ASN A 21 2.53 15.71 -4.48
CA ASN A 21 3.96 15.55 -4.23
C ASN A 21 4.37 16.12 -2.86
N SER A 22 3.81 17.26 -2.46
CA SER A 22 4.05 17.84 -1.13
C SER A 22 3.57 16.93 -0.02
N MET A 23 2.41 16.28 -0.17
CA MET A 23 1.91 15.29 0.78
C MET A 23 2.82 14.05 0.84
N LEU A 24 3.21 13.51 -0.32
CA LEU A 24 4.07 12.33 -0.42
C LEU A 24 5.47 12.54 0.18
N ASN A 25 5.99 13.76 0.11
CA ASN A 25 7.31 14.11 0.65
C ASN A 25 7.26 14.63 2.10
N ASN A 26 6.08 14.66 2.74
CA ASN A 26 5.96 15.10 4.13
C ASN A 26 6.22 13.92 5.08
N GLU A 27 7.39 13.90 5.71
CA GLU A 27 7.80 12.87 6.68
C GLU A 27 6.93 12.82 7.94
N PHE A 28 6.25 13.93 8.28
CA PHE A 28 5.34 14.02 9.42
C PHE A 28 3.90 13.60 9.08
N TYR A 29 3.63 13.22 7.83
CA TYR A 29 2.29 12.81 7.44
C TYR A 29 1.95 11.44 8.06
N ASN A 30 0.82 11.36 8.77
CA ASN A 30 0.39 10.11 9.40
C ASN A 30 -0.27 9.18 8.38
N TRP A 31 0.57 8.43 7.67
CA TRP A 31 0.17 7.45 6.66
C TRP A 31 -0.74 6.34 7.20
N ARG A 32 -0.53 5.93 8.46
CA ARG A 32 -1.35 4.89 9.11
C ARG A 32 -2.79 5.36 9.36
N ASN A 33 -2.96 6.60 9.79
CA ASN A 33 -4.29 7.21 9.95
C ASN A 33 -4.99 7.40 8.59
N LEU A 34 -4.26 7.78 7.53
CA LEU A 34 -4.85 7.82 6.18
C LEU A 34 -5.37 6.44 5.77
N LEU A 35 -4.56 5.40 5.96
CA LEU A 35 -4.95 4.02 5.70
C LEU A 35 -6.23 3.67 6.48
N TYR A 36 -6.22 3.80 7.81
CA TYR A 36 -7.37 3.45 8.64
C TYR A 36 -8.66 4.18 8.25
N ARG A 37 -8.59 5.45 7.84
CA ARG A 37 -9.76 6.20 7.36
C ARG A 37 -10.31 5.62 6.06
N ILE A 38 -9.44 5.24 5.12
CA ILE A 38 -9.82 4.58 3.88
C ILE A 38 -10.42 3.21 4.19
N SER A 39 -9.74 2.40 5.01
CA SER A 39 -10.17 1.06 5.41
C SER A 39 -11.53 1.07 6.10
N LEU A 40 -11.75 2.00 7.04
CA LEU A 40 -13.02 2.18 7.72
C LEU A 40 -14.14 2.56 6.74
N ARG A 41 -13.84 3.40 5.73
CA ARG A 41 -14.81 3.76 4.71
C ARG A 41 -15.21 2.52 3.89
N PHE A 42 -14.25 1.70 3.47
CA PHE A 42 -14.54 0.46 2.75
C PHE A 42 -15.29 -0.57 3.60
N ALA A 43 -14.92 -0.74 4.87
CA ALA A 43 -15.62 -1.65 5.77
C ALA A 43 -17.10 -1.27 5.95
N LYS A 44 -17.42 0.02 5.94
CA LYS A 44 -18.81 0.52 5.99
C LYS A 44 -19.55 0.37 4.66
N LEU A 45 -18.89 0.61 3.53
CA LEU A 45 -19.49 0.50 2.20
C LEU A 45 -19.66 -0.96 1.75
N CYS A 46 -18.82 -1.85 2.25
CA CYS A 46 -18.78 -3.26 1.91
C CYS A 46 -18.81 -4.10 3.19
N PRO A 47 -19.98 -4.21 3.87
CA PRO A 47 -20.10 -5.08 5.03
C PRO A 47 -19.93 -6.55 4.63
N THR A 48 -19.52 -7.39 5.58
CA THR A 48 -19.48 -8.85 5.41
C THR A 48 -20.89 -9.36 5.10
N PRO A 49 -21.13 -10.00 3.95
CA PRO A 49 -22.43 -10.58 3.65
C PRO A 49 -22.76 -11.73 4.61
N GLU A 50 -24.04 -11.96 4.86
CA GLU A 50 -24.49 -13.08 5.66
C GLU A 50 -24.01 -14.42 5.07
N GLY A 51 -23.58 -15.34 5.94
CA GLY A 51 -23.06 -16.65 5.54
C GLY A 51 -21.67 -16.63 4.90
N LYS A 52 -21.00 -15.47 4.80
CA LYS A 52 -19.59 -15.39 4.36
C LYS A 52 -18.64 -15.42 5.55
N ILE A 53 -17.50 -16.09 5.35
CA ILE A 53 -16.42 -16.16 6.33
C ILE A 53 -15.46 -15.01 6.06
N SER A 54 -15.12 -14.28 7.10
CA SER A 54 -14.05 -13.28 7.05
C SER A 54 -12.73 -13.85 7.53
N ALA A 55 -11.61 -13.31 7.03
CA ALA A 55 -10.27 -13.70 7.44
C ALA A 55 -9.38 -12.46 7.64
N LEU A 56 -8.48 -12.54 8.62
CA LEU A 56 -7.34 -11.64 8.73
C LEU A 56 -6.16 -12.28 8.01
N ILE A 57 -5.62 -11.58 7.02
CA ILE A 57 -4.44 -11.99 6.25
C ILE A 57 -3.26 -11.18 6.79
N ILE A 58 -2.20 -11.87 7.18
CA ILE A 58 -0.91 -11.28 7.53
C ILE A 58 0.12 -11.98 6.67
N ASP A 59 0.86 -11.21 5.88
CA ASP A 59 1.82 -11.73 4.90
C ASP A 59 3.00 -10.77 4.78
N ASP A 60 4.21 -11.30 4.59
CA ASP A 60 5.37 -10.48 4.29
C ASP A 60 5.49 -10.24 2.79
N THR A 61 5.85 -9.02 2.40
CA THR A 61 6.05 -8.66 1.01
C THR A 61 7.43 -8.07 0.78
N ALA A 62 8.10 -8.58 -0.24
CA ALA A 62 9.37 -8.07 -0.73
C ALA A 62 9.13 -6.78 -1.54
N LYS A 63 9.69 -5.67 -1.08
CA LYS A 63 9.62 -4.37 -1.75
C LYS A 63 10.98 -3.98 -2.29
N GLU A 64 11.30 -4.49 -3.47
CA GLU A 64 12.54 -4.19 -4.17
C GLU A 64 12.65 -2.69 -4.53
N LYS A 65 13.86 -2.15 -4.43
CA LYS A 65 14.17 -0.75 -4.70
C LYS A 65 15.41 -0.65 -5.59
N THR A 66 15.26 0.09 -6.68
CA THR A 66 16.30 0.31 -7.70
C THR A 66 16.69 1.78 -7.84
N GLY A 67 16.13 2.66 -6.99
CA GLY A 67 16.38 4.11 -7.04
C GLY A 67 17.76 4.51 -6.50
N ARG A 68 18.28 5.65 -6.97
CA ARG A 68 19.57 6.20 -6.50
C ARG A 68 19.54 6.78 -5.09
N ARG A 69 18.36 7.19 -4.60
CA ARG A 69 18.15 7.78 -3.27
C ARG A 69 17.21 6.87 -2.47
N VAL A 70 17.71 5.70 -2.11
CA VAL A 70 16.99 4.77 -1.25
C VAL A 70 17.77 4.73 0.06
N GLU A 71 17.33 5.54 1.01
CA GLU A 71 17.92 5.56 2.34
C GLU A 71 17.39 4.37 3.15
N ASN A 72 18.23 3.82 4.03
CA ASN A 72 17.88 2.72 4.93
C ASN A 72 17.35 1.44 4.23
N SER A 73 17.74 1.17 2.97
CA SER A 73 17.50 -0.13 2.36
C SER A 73 18.53 -1.15 2.80
N SER A 74 18.09 -2.40 2.92
CA SER A 74 18.95 -3.55 3.21
C SER A 74 18.88 -4.59 2.09
N TRP A 75 19.89 -5.46 2.05
CA TRP A 75 19.85 -6.66 1.22
C TRP A 75 19.05 -7.75 1.92
N PHE A 76 18.12 -8.35 1.19
CA PHE A 76 17.27 -9.44 1.66
C PHE A 76 17.40 -10.65 0.74
N VAL A 77 17.13 -11.84 1.29
CA VAL A 77 17.09 -13.09 0.52
C VAL A 77 15.64 -13.39 0.17
N ASP A 78 15.35 -13.48 -1.12
CA ASP A 78 14.10 -14.05 -1.62
C ASP A 78 14.30 -15.55 -1.80
N HIS A 79 13.82 -16.35 -0.84
CA HIS A 79 13.93 -17.80 -0.87
C HIS A 79 13.10 -18.44 -1.99
N CYS A 80 12.02 -17.79 -2.42
CA CYS A 80 11.17 -18.27 -3.50
C CYS A 80 11.86 -18.12 -4.86
N ARG A 81 12.52 -16.98 -5.08
CA ARG A 81 13.27 -16.69 -6.33
C ARG A 81 14.70 -17.20 -6.30
N LYS A 82 15.20 -17.62 -5.13
CA LYS A 82 16.62 -17.94 -4.88
C LYS A 82 17.55 -16.78 -5.28
N ALA A 83 17.15 -15.56 -4.96
CA ALA A 83 17.85 -14.34 -5.36
C ALA A 83 18.00 -13.37 -4.18
N TYR A 84 18.94 -12.45 -4.30
CA TYR A 84 19.09 -11.33 -3.37
C TYR A 84 18.47 -10.07 -3.98
N TYR A 85 17.80 -9.27 -3.16
CA TYR A 85 17.27 -7.98 -3.58
C TYR A 85 17.58 -6.89 -2.57
N MET A 86 17.81 -5.67 -3.06
CA MET A 86 17.94 -4.47 -2.23
C MET A 86 16.57 -3.83 -2.06
N GLY A 87 16.15 -3.54 -0.83
CA GLY A 87 14.84 -2.92 -0.61
C GLY A 87 14.39 -2.97 0.83
N TYR A 88 13.15 -3.41 1.03
CA TYR A 88 12.51 -3.59 2.33
C TYR A 88 11.72 -4.91 2.34
N GLN A 89 11.68 -5.59 3.48
CA GLN A 89 10.63 -6.56 3.81
C GLN A 89 9.58 -5.86 4.63
N THR A 90 8.33 -5.99 4.22
CA THR A 90 7.21 -5.29 4.85
C THR A 90 6.15 -6.31 5.25
N ILE A 91 5.76 -6.33 6.53
CA ILE A 91 4.63 -7.11 6.99
C ILE A 91 3.36 -6.34 6.67
N VAL A 92 2.48 -6.92 5.87
CA VAL A 92 1.21 -6.34 5.47
C VAL A 92 0.08 -7.07 6.18
N ALA A 93 -0.92 -6.33 6.64
CA ALA A 93 -2.15 -6.90 7.17
C ALA A 93 -3.36 -6.44 6.37
N ALA A 94 -4.30 -7.35 6.10
CA ALA A 94 -5.54 -7.03 5.41
C ALA A 94 -6.69 -7.88 5.94
N TRP A 95 -7.88 -7.30 6.00
CA TRP A 95 -9.10 -8.00 6.36
C TRP A 95 -9.89 -8.35 5.10
N HIS A 96 -10.10 -9.64 4.88
CA HIS A 96 -10.97 -10.15 3.84
C HIS A 96 -12.36 -10.42 4.43
N ASN A 97 -13.40 -9.81 3.88
CA ASN A 97 -14.77 -9.95 4.40
C ASN A 97 -15.60 -11.02 3.64
N GLY A 98 -14.94 -11.88 2.85
CA GLY A 98 -15.59 -12.88 1.99
C GLY A 98 -15.97 -12.37 0.60
N VAL A 99 -15.74 -11.09 0.30
CA VAL A 99 -15.96 -10.48 -1.04
C VAL A 99 -14.81 -9.56 -1.45
N VAL A 100 -14.44 -8.62 -0.58
CA VAL A 100 -13.35 -7.67 -0.80
C VAL A 100 -12.27 -7.83 0.26
N THR A 101 -11.05 -7.43 -0.09
CA THR A 101 -9.92 -7.38 0.82
C THR A 101 -9.59 -5.93 1.12
N ILE A 102 -9.68 -5.56 2.39
CA ILE A 102 -9.49 -4.20 2.89
C ILE A 102 -8.13 -4.15 3.59
N PRO A 103 -7.20 -3.29 3.15
CA PRO A 103 -5.89 -3.20 3.78
C PRO A 103 -6.05 -2.63 5.19
N LEU A 104 -5.33 -3.19 6.16
CA LEU A 104 -5.31 -2.71 7.53
C LEU A 104 -3.94 -2.18 7.92
N ASP A 105 -2.86 -2.71 7.35
CA ASP A 105 -1.53 -2.27 7.69
C ASP A 105 -0.49 -2.48 6.58
N PHE A 106 0.60 -1.72 6.66
CA PHE A 106 1.81 -1.84 5.83
C PHE A 106 3.05 -1.51 6.68
#